data_AF-A0A8J6JQ19-F1
#
_entry.id   AF-A0A8J6JQ19-F1
#
_cell.length_a   1.000
_cell.length_b   1.000
_cell.length_c   1.000
_cell.angle_alpha   90.00
_cell.angle_beta   90.00
_cell.angle_gamma   90.00
#
_symmetry.space_group_name_H-M   'P 1'
#
loop_
_entity.id
_entity.type
_entity.pdbx_description
1 polymer ?
#
loop_
_entity_poly.entity_id
_entity_poly.type
_entity_poly.pdbx_seq_one_letter_code
_entity_poly.pdbx_strand_id
1 'polypeptide(L)' 'MKMINPKGEEIYYNVVTKHDKVRYVVQAASGQTIRGRDRQKTKSRTFAQEHQVEAWLRRNGYTAS' A
#
# COMPACT_ATOMS: atom_id res chain seq x y z
N MET A 1 6.17 6.99 -4.08
CA MET A 1 7.42 6.35 -3.63
C MET A 1 7.39 4.86 -3.96
N LYS A 2 8.43 4.31 -4.61
CA LYS A 2 8.51 2.87 -4.89
C LYS A 2 9.03 2.13 -3.66
N MET A 3 8.47 0.98 -3.35
CA MET A 3 8.90 0.14 -2.22
C MET A 3 8.94 -1.32 -2.67
N ILE A 4 9.85 -2.09 -2.08
CA ILE A 4 10.05 -3.51 -2.39
C ILE A 4 10.04 -4.32 -1.10
N ASN A 5 9.53 -5.55 -1.14
CA ASN A 5 9.61 -6.49 -0.02
C ASN A 5 10.59 -7.65 -0.30
N PRO A 6 10.91 -8.50 0.70
CA PRO A 6 11.84 -9.62 0.52
C PRO A 6 11.42 -10.66 -0.52
N LYS A 7 10.16 -10.64 -0.98
CA LYS A 7 9.66 -11.52 -2.05
C LYS A 7 9.89 -10.94 -3.44
N GLY A 8 10.45 -9.74 -3.54
CA GLY A 8 10.58 -9.00 -4.80
C GLY A 8 9.28 -8.38 -5.29
N GLU A 9 8.24 -8.34 -4.46
CA GLU A 9 7.01 -7.62 -4.81
C GLU A 9 7.25 -6.12 -4.69
N GLU A 10 6.80 -5.36 -5.68
CA GLU A 10 7.01 -3.92 -5.76
C GLU A 10 5.68 -3.18 -5.63
N ILE A 11 5.65 -2.10 -4.86
CA ILE A 11 4.47 -1.23 -4.72
C ILE A 11 4.83 0.24 -4.92
N TYR A 12 3.82 1.03 -5.27
CA TYR A 12 3.84 2.48 -5.15
C TYR A 12 3.06 2.91 -3.90
N TYR A 13 3.73 3.63 -3.02
CA TYR A 13 3.14 4.38 -1.93
C TYR A 13 2.86 5.82 -2.38
N ASN A 14 1.57 6.19 -2.36
CA ASN A 14 1.08 7.48 -2.82
C ASN A 14 0.25 8.14 -1.71
N VAL A 15 0.52 9.41 -1.44
CA VAL A 15 -0.33 10.27 -0.60
C VAL A 15 -1.19 11.12 -1.53
N VAL A 16 -2.51 11.00 -1.40
CA VAL A 16 -3.46 11.68 -2.30
C VAL A 16 -4.53 12.41 -1.49
N THR A 17 -5.02 13.53 -2.01
CA THR A 17 -6.18 14.22 -1.44
C THR A 17 -7.43 13.77 -2.18
N LYS A 18 -8.43 13.25 -1.45
CA LYS A 18 -9.73 12.84 -2.01
C LYS A 18 -10.86 13.35 -1.13
N HIS A 19 -11.77 14.12 -1.72
CA HIS A 19 -12.85 14.81 -0.99
C HIS A 19 -12.29 15.59 0.22
N ASP A 20 -11.28 16.43 -0.02
CA ASP A 20 -10.60 17.28 0.97
C ASP A 20 -9.96 16.52 2.15
N LYS A 21 -9.76 15.21 2.00
CA LYS A 21 -9.14 14.36 3.01
C LYS A 21 -7.89 13.70 2.44
N VAL A 22 -6.80 13.76 3.21
CA VAL A 22 -5.57 13.02 2.90
C VAL A 22 -5.85 11.52 3.02
N ARG A 23 -5.36 10.77 2.03
CA ARG A 23 -5.46 9.31 1.94
C ARG A 23 -4.12 8.74 1.53
N TYR A 24 -3.85 7.55 2.06
CA TYR A 24 -2.60 6.84 1.82
C TYR A 24 -2.91 5.60 0.99
N VAL A 25 -2.40 5.56 -0.24
CA VAL A 25 -2.73 4.52 -1.21
C VAL A 25 -1.47 3.71 -1.49
N VAL A 26 -1.58 2.40 -1.28
CA VAL A 26 -0.60 1.44 -1.79
C VAL A 26 -1.16 0.81 -3.05
N GLN A 27 -0.36 0.79 -4.11
CA GLN A 27 -0.71 0.21 -5.41
C GLN A 27 0.34 -0.82 -5.80
N ALA A 28 -0.08 -2.00 -6.25
CA ALA A 28 0.83 -2.99 -6.78
C ALA A 28 1.51 -2.42 -8.04
N ALA A 29 2.85 -2.45 -8.06
CA ALA A 29 3.63 -2.09 -9.24
C ALA A 29 3.77 -3.28 -10.21
N SER A 30 3.50 -4.51 -9.75
CA SER A 30 3.42 -5.70 -10.58
C SER A 30 2.05 -6.40 -10.45
N GLY A 31 1.87 -7.57 -11.08
CA GLY A 31 0.61 -8.32 -11.05
C GLY A 31 0.22 -8.90 -9.68
N GLN A 32 0.96 -8.60 -8.61
CA GLN A 32 0.64 -9.13 -7.29
C GLN A 32 -0.68 -8.57 -6.75
N THR A 33 -1.32 -9.38 -5.91
CA THR A 33 -2.58 -9.02 -5.29
C THR A 33 -2.35 -8.43 -3.91
N ILE A 34 -2.94 -7.27 -3.65
CA ILE A 34 -3.01 -6.66 -2.33
C ILE A 34 -4.31 -7.10 -1.68
N ARG A 35 -4.22 -7.67 -0.47
CA ARG A 35 -5.40 -8.10 0.27
C ARG A 35 -6.09 -6.89 0.91
N GLY A 36 -7.34 -6.65 0.51
CA GLY A 36 -8.23 -5.63 1.10
C GLY A 36 -8.63 -5.95 2.54
N ARG A 37 -9.41 -5.04 3.16
CA ARG A 37 -9.93 -5.21 4.52
C ARG A 37 -10.75 -6.51 4.65
N ASP A 38 -11.65 -6.73 3.70
CA ASP A 38 -12.59 -7.85 3.71
C ASP A 38 -12.05 -9.05 2.93
N ARG A 39 -10.73 -9.22 2.92
CA ARG A 39 -10.01 -10.29 2.21
C ARG A 39 -10.18 -10.28 0.69
N GLN A 40 -10.77 -9.22 0.12
CA GLN A 40 -10.85 -9.01 -1.32
C GLN A 40 -9.46 -8.96 -1.95
N LYS A 41 -9.35 -9.51 -3.15
CA LYS A 41 -8.14 -9.50 -3.97
C LYS A 41 -8.16 -8.25 -4.84
N THR A 42 -7.40 -7.22 -4.47
CA THR A 42 -7.37 -5.93 -5.19
C THR A 42 -5.96 -5.61 -5.67
N LYS A 43 -5.84 -4.68 -6.61
CA LYS A 43 -4.52 -4.15 -7.07
C LYS A 43 -4.03 -2.98 -6.21
N SER A 44 -4.86 -2.48 -5.31
CA SER A 44 -4.55 -1.36 -4.44
C SER A 44 -5.29 -1.44 -3.12
N ARG A 45 -4.81 -0.70 -2.13
CA ARG A 45 -5.47 -0.52 -0.83
C ARG A 45 -5.31 0.92 -0.39
N THR A 46 -6.40 1.48 0.13
CA THR A 46 -6.44 2.86 0.64
C THR A 46 -6.56 2.82 2.15
N PHE A 47 -5.79 3.66 2.83
CA PHE A 47 -5.81 3.86 4.27
C PHE A 47 -6.23 5.31 4.57
N ALA A 48 -6.90 5.47 5.72
CA ALA A 48 -7.35 6.78 6.18
C ALA A 48 -6.26 7.53 6.98
N GLN A 49 -5.36 6.78 7.61
CA GLN A 49 -4.36 7.28 8.54
C GLN A 49 -2.97 6.74 8.17
N GLU A 50 -1.94 7.54 8.38
CA GLU A 50 -0.56 7.18 8.02
C GLU A 50 -0.05 5.96 8.82
N HIS A 51 -0.27 5.95 10.13
CA HIS A 51 0.15 4.81 10.97
C HIS A 51 -0.46 3.47 10.52
N GLN A 52 -1.62 3.48 9.87
CA GLN A 52 -2.25 2.24 9.36
C GLN A 52 -1.50 1.67 8.15
N VAL A 53 -1.07 2.55 7.23
CA VAL A 53 -0.28 2.12 6.08
C VAL A 53 1.13 1.72 6.52
N GLU A 54 1.75 2.44 7.44
CA GLU A 54 3.07 2.07 7.99
C GLU A 54 3.05 0.70 8.67
N ALA A 55 2.05 0.44 9.53
CA ALA A 55 1.89 -0.86 10.16
C ALA A 55 1.67 -1.98 9.14
N TRP A 56 0.95 -1.69 8.04
CA TRP A 56 0.76 -2.63 6.94
C TRP A 56 2.06 -2.89 6.17
N LEU A 57 2.82 -1.84 5.83
CA LEU A 57 4.10 -1.95 5.13
C LEU A 57 5.09 -2.78 5.95
N ARG A 58 5.23 -2.46 7.25
CA ARG A 58 6.10 -3.20 8.19
C ARG A 58 5.72 -4.67 8.28
N ARG A 59 4.42 -4.98 8.38
CA ARG A 59 3.93 -6.37 8.45
C ARG A 59 4.23 -7.17 7.18
N ASN A 60 4.24 -6.52 6.02
CA ASN A 60 4.49 -7.17 4.73
C ASN A 60 5.94 -7.03 4.26
N GLY A 61 6.81 -6.43 5.08
CA GLY A 61 8.24 -6.28 4.80
C GLY A 61 8.59 -5.28 3.70
N TYR A 62 7.68 -4.37 3.33
CA TYR A 62 7.99 -3.36 2.33
C TYR A 62 8.90 -2.28 2.90
N THR A 63 10.02 -2.03 2.21
CA THR A 63 10.97 -0.96 2.52
C THR A 63 11.11 -0.01 1.34
N ALA A 64 11.49 1.23 1.63
CA ALA A 64 11.90 2.20 0.62
C ALA A 64 12.99 1.58 -0.27
N SER A 65 12.79 1.62 -1.60
CA SER A 65 13.81 1.26 -2.58
C SER A 65 14.45 2.51 -3.17
#